data_AF-A0A822D4S0-F1
#
_entry.id   AF-A0A822D4S0-F1
#
_cell.length_a   1.000
_cell.length_b   1.000
_cell.length_c   1.000
_cell.angle_alpha   90.00
_cell.angle_beta   90.00
_cell.angle_gamma   90.00
#
_symmetry.space_group_name_H-M   'P 1'
#
loop_
_entity.id
_entity.type
_entity.pdbx_description
1 polymer ?
#
loop_
_entity_poly.entity_id
_entity_poly.type
_entity_poly.pdbx_seq_one_letter_code
_entity_poly.pdbx_strand_id
1 'polypeptide(L)'
;SYDALKLPNATHVVVGIKWGANVVASFEFANKENDLKTDIEGALKANMEKISLSISGSASVQFTEDENRLKTSLSIKFFGDIIPHNEELPQTFEKALELMKKVPLYFQKSNNGKGKPLEYILYPLKDVERFFQLETKINRVLTNLNLETITRIEKEFDDLLLAKQKFNDFYNEVNENSDFIVQTDINELAMKNNQIKVTEAAFREEIATTLIDR
;
A
#
# COMPACT_ATOMS: atom_id res chain seq x y z
N SER A 1 -30.92 -2.37 -19.35
CA SER A 1 -31.95 -2.44 -18.30
C SER A 1 -31.74 -1.29 -17.32
N TYR A 2 -32.82 -0.62 -16.90
CA TYR A 2 -32.79 0.46 -15.89
C TYR A 2 -32.88 -0.07 -14.44
N ASP A 3 -32.85 -1.39 -14.25
CA ASP A 3 -33.02 -2.00 -12.91
C ASP A 3 -31.89 -1.61 -11.95
N ALA A 4 -30.68 -1.37 -12.46
CA ALA A 4 -29.55 -0.86 -11.67
C ALA A 4 -29.82 0.53 -11.04
N LEU A 5 -30.73 1.34 -11.63
CA LEU A 5 -31.13 2.64 -11.09
C LEU A 5 -32.10 2.53 -9.91
N LYS A 6 -32.65 1.34 -9.65
CA LYS A 6 -33.59 1.09 -8.54
C LYS A 6 -32.90 0.54 -7.29
N LEU A 7 -31.58 0.35 -7.33
CA LEU A 7 -30.81 -0.10 -6.18
C LEU A 7 -30.84 1.00 -5.10
N PRO A 8 -31.37 0.70 -3.89
CA PRO A 8 -31.63 1.72 -2.87
C PRO A 8 -30.36 2.42 -2.38
N ASN A 9 -29.23 1.71 -2.35
CA ASN A 9 -27.97 2.22 -1.80
C ASN A 9 -26.98 2.67 -2.89
N ALA A 10 -27.33 2.54 -4.18
CA ALA A 10 -26.44 2.98 -5.26
C ALA A 10 -26.55 4.50 -5.43
N THR A 11 -25.42 5.21 -5.47
CA THR A 11 -25.37 6.68 -5.63
C THR A 11 -24.84 7.15 -6.97
N HIS A 12 -24.03 6.33 -7.64
CA HIS A 12 -23.40 6.63 -8.92
C HIS A 12 -23.49 5.44 -9.88
N VAL A 13 -23.34 5.72 -11.18
CA VAL A 13 -23.12 4.73 -12.23
C VAL A 13 -21.69 4.86 -12.77
N VAL A 14 -21.06 3.73 -13.09
CA VAL A 14 -19.76 3.72 -13.78
C VAL A 14 -19.98 4.13 -15.24
N VAL A 15 -19.38 5.24 -15.66
CA VAL A 15 -19.44 5.73 -17.05
C VAL A 15 -18.12 5.54 -17.80
N GLY A 16 -17.05 5.24 -17.08
CA GLY A 16 -15.74 4.99 -17.67
C GLY A 16 -14.85 4.18 -16.73
N ILE A 17 -13.90 3.47 -17.32
CA ILE A 17 -12.88 2.71 -16.59
C ILE A 17 -11.53 2.98 -17.24
N LYS A 18 -10.57 3.44 -16.43
CA LYS A 18 -9.16 3.50 -16.85
C LYS A 18 -8.53 2.15 -16.59
N TRP A 19 -8.01 1.54 -17.64
CA TRP A 19 -7.34 0.25 -17.58
C TRP A 19 -5.82 0.45 -17.53
N GLY A 20 -5.14 -0.38 -16.77
CA GLY A 20 -3.69 -0.36 -16.60
C GLY A 20 -3.23 -1.46 -15.66
N ALA A 21 -2.04 -1.36 -15.10
CA ALA A 21 -1.59 -2.26 -14.06
C ALA A 21 -0.61 -1.54 -13.15
N ASN A 22 -0.68 -1.83 -11.85
CA ASN A 22 0.31 -1.36 -10.90
C ASN A 22 1.23 -2.53 -10.52
N VAL A 23 2.52 -2.24 -10.47
CA VAL A 23 3.54 -3.15 -9.96
C VAL A 23 4.47 -2.33 -9.08
N VAL A 24 4.71 -2.82 -7.87
CA VAL A 24 5.49 -2.16 -6.82
C VAL A 24 6.52 -3.15 -6.29
N ALA A 25 7.79 -2.74 -6.31
CA ALA A 25 8.86 -3.42 -5.61
C ALA A 25 9.31 -2.53 -4.43
N SER A 26 9.21 -3.07 -3.21
CA SER A 26 9.75 -2.45 -1.99
C SER A 26 11.12 -3.05 -1.69
N PHE A 27 12.06 -2.19 -1.34
CA PHE A 27 13.42 -2.55 -0.92
C PHE A 27 13.63 -1.96 0.48
N GLU A 28 13.80 -2.84 1.46
CA GLU A 28 13.90 -2.49 2.88
C GLU A 28 15.29 -2.86 3.40
N PHE A 29 15.99 -1.91 4.01
CA PHE A 29 17.27 -2.15 4.68
C PHE A 29 17.05 -2.07 6.21
N ALA A 30 17.43 -3.11 6.93
CA ALA A 30 17.39 -3.11 8.39
C ALA A 30 18.69 -2.50 8.94
N ASN A 31 18.61 -1.27 9.45
CA ASN A 31 19.74 -0.57 10.06
C ASN A 31 20.07 -1.13 11.46
N LYS A 32 20.75 -2.28 11.51
CA LYS A 32 21.13 -2.92 12.78
C LYS A 32 22.39 -2.33 13.41
N GLU A 33 23.21 -1.63 12.64
CA GLU A 33 24.52 -1.12 13.07
C GLU A 33 24.47 0.36 13.52
N ASN A 34 23.27 0.95 13.62
CA ASN A 34 23.06 2.37 13.93
C ASN A 34 23.82 3.31 12.99
N ASP A 35 23.96 2.92 11.72
CA ASP A 35 24.50 3.79 10.69
C ASP A 35 23.66 5.08 10.59
N LEU A 36 24.29 6.16 10.13
CA LEU A 36 23.58 7.43 9.92
C LEU A 36 22.45 7.21 8.90
N LYS A 37 21.21 7.45 9.34
CA LYS A 37 20.01 7.28 8.52
C LYS A 37 20.11 8.02 7.18
N THR A 38 20.71 9.21 7.17
CA THR A 38 20.93 10.02 5.96
C THR A 38 21.78 9.32 4.92
N ASP A 39 22.78 8.55 5.37
CA ASP A 39 23.73 7.90 4.49
C ASP A 39 23.09 6.65 3.86
N ILE A 40 22.32 5.89 4.66
CA ILE A 40 21.49 4.78 4.15
C ILE A 40 20.45 5.30 3.16
N GLU A 41 19.72 6.35 3.50
CA GLU A 41 18.71 6.94 2.60
C GLU A 41 19.34 7.41 1.28
N GLY A 42 20.49 8.08 1.36
CA GLY A 42 21.24 8.51 0.18
C GLY A 42 21.66 7.34 -0.70
N ALA A 43 22.19 6.28 -0.11
CA ALA A 43 22.62 5.10 -0.84
C ALA A 43 21.45 4.28 -1.43
N LEU A 44 20.33 4.16 -0.70
CA LEU A 44 19.11 3.55 -1.23
C LEU A 44 18.58 4.34 -2.42
N LYS A 45 18.53 5.67 -2.32
CA LYS A 45 18.08 6.55 -3.41
C LYS A 45 18.95 6.37 -4.66
N ALA A 46 20.27 6.40 -4.52
CA ALA A 46 21.20 6.20 -5.63
C ALA A 46 20.99 4.82 -6.30
N ASN A 47 20.79 3.76 -5.50
CA ASN A 47 20.49 2.43 -6.01
C ASN A 47 19.14 2.36 -6.76
N MET A 48 18.10 3.03 -6.27
CA MET A 48 16.79 3.08 -6.93
C MET A 48 16.84 3.84 -8.26
N GLU A 49 17.61 4.93 -8.36
CA GLU A 49 17.82 5.64 -9.62
C GLU A 49 18.50 4.76 -10.66
N LYS A 50 19.52 3.99 -10.23
CA LYS A 50 20.21 2.99 -11.06
C LYS A 50 19.28 1.88 -11.55
N ILE A 51 18.36 1.41 -10.70
CA ILE A 51 17.32 0.44 -11.07
C ILE A 51 16.42 1.00 -12.18
N SER A 52 15.92 2.23 -11.98
CA SER A 52 15.04 2.88 -12.96
C SER A 52 15.73 2.97 -14.32
N LEU A 53 17.01 3.33 -14.35
CA LEU A 53 17.82 3.36 -15.57
C LEU A 53 17.95 1.97 -16.22
N SER A 54 18.25 0.93 -15.44
CA SER A 54 18.39 -0.46 -15.95
C SER A 54 17.09 -1.06 -16.50
N ILE A 55 15.93 -0.64 -15.98
CA ILE A 55 14.61 -1.04 -16.49
C ILE A 55 14.28 -0.27 -17.78
N SER A 56 14.63 1.03 -17.84
CA SER A 56 14.32 1.90 -18.98
C SER A 56 15.23 1.71 -20.21
N GLY A 57 16.43 1.11 -20.03
CA GLY A 57 17.38 0.88 -21.13
C GLY A 57 18.42 -0.20 -20.80
N SER A 58 18.93 -0.86 -21.84
CA SER A 58 19.92 -1.95 -21.82
C SER A 58 21.34 -1.51 -21.44
N ALA A 59 21.49 -0.47 -20.60
CA ALA A 59 22.78 -0.12 -20.03
C ALA A 59 23.12 -1.09 -18.89
N SER A 60 24.33 -1.67 -18.93
CA SER A 60 24.89 -2.41 -17.80
C SER A 60 25.23 -1.41 -16.70
N VAL A 61 24.32 -1.26 -15.73
CA VAL A 61 24.56 -0.38 -14.59
C VAL A 61 25.52 -1.08 -13.62
N GLN A 62 26.73 -0.54 -13.50
CA GLN A 62 27.71 -1.00 -12.52
C GLN A 62 27.41 -0.35 -11.16
N PHE A 63 27.43 -1.19 -10.14
CA PHE A 63 27.26 -0.78 -8.75
C PHE A 63 28.63 -0.76 -8.07
N THR A 64 28.87 0.22 -7.21
CA THR A 64 30.10 0.30 -6.41
C THR A 64 30.15 -0.82 -5.38
N GLU A 65 31.30 -1.05 -4.77
CA GLU A 65 31.48 -2.10 -3.76
C GLU A 65 30.57 -1.87 -2.53
N ASP A 66 30.44 -0.62 -2.08
CA ASP A 66 29.54 -0.23 -1.00
C ASP A 66 28.06 -0.42 -1.38
N GLU A 67 27.68 -0.09 -2.62
CA GLU A 67 26.33 -0.36 -3.13
C GLU A 67 26.03 -1.86 -3.21
N ASN A 68 27.03 -2.69 -3.55
CA ASN A 68 26.87 -4.14 -3.57
C ASN A 68 26.70 -4.74 -2.17
N ARG A 69 27.34 -4.19 -1.14
CA ARG A 69 27.11 -4.58 0.26
C ARG A 69 25.69 -4.26 0.72
N LEU A 70 25.14 -3.13 0.29
CA LEU A 70 23.75 -2.77 0.57
C LEU A 70 22.78 -3.71 -0.16
N LYS A 71 23.05 -4.10 -1.41
CA LYS A 71 22.18 -5.02 -2.14
C LYS A 71 21.96 -6.37 -1.46
N THR A 72 22.99 -6.93 -0.84
CA THR A 72 22.91 -8.26 -0.22
C THR A 72 22.16 -8.26 1.11
N SER A 73 21.92 -7.07 1.69
CA SER A 73 21.24 -6.88 2.98
C SER A 73 19.81 -6.35 2.83
N LEU A 74 19.33 -6.14 1.60
CA LEU A 74 17.95 -5.71 1.32
C LEU A 74 16.97 -6.86 1.47
N SER A 75 15.92 -6.61 2.25
CA SER A 75 14.67 -7.36 2.15
C SER A 75 13.84 -6.80 1.00
N ILE A 76 13.32 -7.69 0.15
CA ILE A 76 12.58 -7.31 -1.05
C ILE A 76 11.16 -7.84 -0.95
N LYS A 77 10.19 -6.96 -1.22
CA LYS A 77 8.78 -7.34 -1.35
C LYS A 77 8.28 -6.88 -2.70
N PHE A 78 7.57 -7.77 -3.41
CA PHE A 78 7.08 -7.50 -4.75
C PHE A 78 5.57 -7.70 -4.80
N PHE A 79 4.87 -6.71 -5.34
CA PHE A 79 3.43 -6.68 -5.46
C PHE A 79 3.05 -6.27 -6.88
N GLY A 80 2.05 -6.91 -7.47
CA GLY A 80 1.55 -6.46 -8.76
C GLY A 80 0.31 -7.19 -9.21
N ASP A 81 -0.62 -6.45 -9.82
CA ASP A 81 -1.97 -6.95 -10.12
C ASP A 81 -2.02 -7.92 -11.31
N ILE A 82 -0.94 -7.96 -12.09
CA ILE A 82 -0.81 -8.72 -13.33
C ILE A 82 0.29 -9.80 -13.25
N ILE A 83 0.93 -9.95 -12.09
CA ILE A 83 1.96 -10.96 -11.90
C ILE A 83 1.28 -12.34 -11.80
N PRO A 84 1.69 -13.32 -12.62
CA PRO A 84 1.12 -14.67 -12.55
C PRO A 84 1.29 -15.29 -11.16
N HIS A 85 0.27 -16.03 -10.69
CA HIS A 85 0.31 -16.69 -9.37
C HIS A 85 1.43 -17.73 -9.23
N ASN A 86 1.92 -18.28 -10.35
CA ASN A 86 2.99 -19.26 -10.40
C ASN A 86 4.38 -18.62 -10.57
N GLU A 87 4.49 -17.29 -10.61
CA GLU A 87 5.79 -16.61 -10.64
C GLU A 87 6.39 -16.62 -9.23
N GLU A 88 7.65 -17.03 -9.13
CA GLU A 88 8.38 -16.96 -7.86
C GLU A 88 8.63 -15.51 -7.46
N LEU A 89 8.25 -15.15 -6.22
CA LEU A 89 8.51 -13.82 -5.71
C LEU A 89 10.02 -13.61 -5.52
N PRO A 90 10.56 -12.48 -5.98
CA PRO A 90 11.99 -12.24 -5.95
C PRO A 90 12.47 -12.03 -4.52
N GLN A 91 13.53 -12.75 -4.14
CA GLN A 91 14.22 -12.56 -2.86
C GLN A 91 15.57 -11.85 -2.99
N THR A 92 16.02 -11.62 -4.23
CA THR A 92 17.26 -10.90 -4.51
C THR A 92 17.00 -9.73 -5.44
N PHE A 93 17.91 -8.78 -5.40
CA PHE A 93 17.84 -7.55 -6.19
C PHE A 93 17.77 -7.85 -7.70
N GLU A 94 18.60 -8.78 -8.18
CA GLU A 94 18.69 -9.17 -9.58
C GLU A 94 17.39 -9.84 -10.05
N LYS A 95 16.82 -10.74 -9.24
CA LYS A 95 15.53 -11.38 -9.55
C LYS A 95 14.39 -10.36 -9.59
N ALA A 96 14.41 -9.35 -8.71
CA ALA A 96 13.41 -8.29 -8.73
C ALA A 96 13.50 -7.46 -10.01
N LEU A 97 14.72 -7.13 -10.46
CA LEU A 97 14.95 -6.45 -11.73
C LEU A 97 14.50 -7.28 -12.95
N GLU A 98 14.84 -8.56 -12.98
CA GLU A 98 14.39 -9.47 -14.03
C GLU A 98 12.87 -9.53 -14.09
N LEU A 99 12.21 -9.62 -12.93
CA LEU A 99 10.76 -9.64 -12.86
C LEU A 99 10.14 -8.32 -13.35
N MET A 100 10.70 -7.17 -12.95
CA MET A 100 10.29 -5.85 -13.45
C MET A 100 10.38 -5.75 -14.98
N LYS A 101 11.44 -6.31 -15.59
CA LYS A 101 11.61 -6.33 -17.05
C LYS A 101 10.56 -7.21 -17.76
N LYS A 102 9.99 -8.20 -17.09
CA LYS A 102 8.91 -9.04 -17.62
C LYS A 102 7.52 -8.39 -17.47
N VAL A 103 7.35 -7.33 -16.67
CA VAL A 103 6.06 -6.66 -16.45
C VAL A 103 5.33 -6.29 -17.75
N PRO A 104 5.98 -5.68 -18.77
CA PRO A 104 5.31 -5.39 -20.04
C PRO A 104 4.74 -6.64 -20.74
N LEU A 105 5.43 -7.78 -20.64
CA LEU A 105 4.95 -9.05 -21.20
C LEU A 105 3.73 -9.57 -20.44
N TYR A 106 3.73 -9.50 -19.11
CA TYR A 106 2.56 -9.87 -18.31
C TYR A 106 1.37 -8.95 -18.57
N PHE A 107 1.63 -7.66 -18.75
CA PHE A 107 0.62 -6.68 -19.09
C PHE A 107 -0.09 -7.02 -20.40
N GLN A 108 0.68 -7.34 -21.46
CA GLN A 108 0.14 -7.75 -22.75
C GLN A 108 -0.75 -9.00 -22.66
N LYS A 109 -0.40 -9.96 -21.79
CA LYS A 109 -1.18 -11.18 -21.55
C LYS A 109 -2.43 -10.95 -20.71
N SER A 110 -2.44 -9.91 -19.87
CA SER A 110 -3.57 -9.62 -19.00
C SER A 110 -4.69 -8.89 -19.75
N ASN A 111 -5.89 -9.49 -19.78
CA ASN A 111 -7.10 -8.87 -20.35
C ASN A 111 -6.86 -8.32 -21.77
N ASN A 112 -6.23 -9.12 -22.63
CA ASN A 112 -5.90 -8.78 -24.01
C ASN A 112 -5.12 -7.45 -24.15
N GLY A 113 -4.17 -7.22 -23.24
CA GLY A 113 -3.32 -6.02 -23.23
C GLY A 113 -3.95 -4.79 -22.60
N LYS A 114 -5.10 -4.92 -21.92
CA LYS A 114 -5.69 -3.83 -21.13
C LYS A 114 -5.20 -3.80 -19.69
N GLY A 115 -4.77 -4.94 -19.14
CA GLY A 115 -4.46 -5.06 -17.71
C GLY A 115 -5.71 -5.16 -16.82
N LYS A 116 -5.69 -4.46 -15.69
CA LYS A 116 -6.71 -4.41 -14.63
C LYS A 116 -7.37 -3.02 -14.57
N PRO A 117 -8.59 -2.90 -14.03
CA PRO A 117 -9.20 -1.60 -13.81
C PRO A 117 -8.42 -0.86 -12.70
N LEU A 118 -7.91 0.34 -13.00
CA LEU A 118 -7.19 1.18 -12.05
C LEU A 118 -8.06 2.29 -11.47
N GLU A 119 -8.95 2.86 -12.29
CA GLU A 119 -9.78 3.99 -11.92
C GLU A 119 -11.18 3.82 -12.52
N TYR A 120 -12.20 4.10 -11.70
CA TYR A 120 -13.60 4.10 -12.11
C TYR A 120 -14.09 5.55 -12.15
N ILE A 121 -14.58 5.96 -13.31
CA ILE A 121 -15.21 7.27 -13.49
C ILE A 121 -16.69 7.10 -13.15
N LEU A 122 -17.10 7.75 -12.07
CA LEU A 122 -18.45 7.67 -11.53
C LEU A 122 -19.25 8.91 -11.92
N TYR A 123 -20.50 8.69 -12.33
CA TYR A 123 -21.45 9.76 -12.64
C TYR A 123 -22.66 9.68 -11.70
N PRO A 124 -23.08 10.78 -11.06
CA PRO A 124 -24.16 10.74 -10.07
C PRO A 124 -25.48 10.27 -10.67
N LEU A 125 -26.15 9.32 -10.01
CA LEU A 125 -27.45 8.82 -10.49
C LEU A 125 -28.52 9.90 -10.51
N LYS A 126 -28.46 10.86 -9.58
CA LYS A 126 -29.36 12.02 -9.54
C LYS A 126 -29.31 12.83 -10.84
N ASP A 127 -28.11 12.98 -11.40
CA ASP A 127 -27.93 13.69 -12.66
C ASP A 127 -28.43 12.84 -13.84
N VAL A 128 -28.15 11.53 -13.86
CA VAL A 128 -28.71 10.59 -14.85
C VAL A 128 -30.24 10.66 -14.88
N GLU A 129 -30.88 10.56 -13.71
CA GLU A 129 -32.34 10.63 -13.57
C GLU A 129 -32.90 11.95 -14.12
N ARG A 130 -32.23 13.07 -13.82
CA ARG A 130 -32.60 14.39 -14.35
C ARG A 130 -32.45 14.45 -15.86
N PHE A 131 -31.36 13.94 -16.43
CA PHE A 131 -31.13 13.95 -17.89
C PHE A 131 -32.16 13.11 -18.65
N PHE A 132 -32.52 11.95 -18.11
CA PHE A 132 -33.46 11.02 -18.74
C PHE A 132 -34.93 11.21 -18.29
N GLN A 133 -35.22 12.21 -17.46
CA GLN A 133 -36.56 12.50 -16.92
C GLN A 133 -37.20 11.28 -16.24
N LEU A 134 -36.39 10.52 -15.49
CA LEU A 134 -36.84 9.34 -14.77
C LEU A 134 -37.42 9.76 -13.41
N GLU A 135 -38.67 9.38 -13.15
CA GLU A 135 -39.26 9.54 -11.82
C GLU A 135 -38.76 8.42 -10.89
N THR A 136 -37.91 8.76 -9.93
CA THR A 136 -37.48 7.83 -8.88
C THR A 136 -37.81 8.38 -7.50
N LYS A 137 -38.25 7.51 -6.60
CA LYS A 137 -38.65 7.87 -5.22
C LYS A 137 -37.48 7.80 -4.23
N ILE A 138 -36.25 7.61 -4.73
CA ILE A 138 -35.07 7.36 -3.90
C ILE A 138 -34.35 8.69 -3.70
N ASN A 139 -34.45 9.26 -2.50
CA ASN A 139 -33.68 10.44 -2.15
C ASN A 139 -32.24 10.04 -1.80
N ARG A 140 -31.31 10.32 -2.71
CA ARG A 140 -29.88 10.05 -2.52
C ARG A 140 -29.20 11.33 -2.06
N VAL A 141 -29.03 11.48 -0.75
CA VAL A 141 -28.26 12.58 -0.17
C VAL A 141 -26.83 12.10 0.00
N LEU A 142 -25.87 12.84 -0.57
CA LEU A 142 -24.44 12.63 -0.35
C LEU A 142 -23.94 13.76 0.52
N THR A 143 -23.57 13.43 1.75
CA THR A 143 -22.90 14.31 2.69
C THR A 143 -21.39 14.15 2.49
N ASN A 144 -20.78 15.13 1.81
CA ASN A 144 -19.32 15.14 1.70
C ASN A 144 -18.71 15.31 3.09
N LEU A 145 -17.65 14.55 3.37
CA LEU A 145 -16.86 14.78 4.58
C LEU A 145 -16.20 16.15 4.49
N ASN A 146 -16.26 16.90 5.59
CA ASN A 146 -15.49 18.13 5.73
C ASN A 146 -14.00 17.79 5.63
N LEU A 147 -13.26 18.56 4.83
CA LEU A 147 -11.81 18.44 4.68
C LEU A 147 -11.08 18.46 6.04
N GLU A 148 -11.55 19.30 6.97
CA GLU A 148 -10.98 19.36 8.32
C GLU A 148 -11.09 18.02 9.06
N THR A 149 -12.22 17.33 8.90
CA THR A 149 -12.44 16.01 9.49
C THR A 149 -11.51 14.98 8.87
N ILE A 150 -11.32 15.01 7.55
CA ILE A 150 -10.39 14.12 6.83
C ILE A 150 -8.97 14.33 7.35
N THR A 151 -8.48 15.56 7.35
CA THR A 151 -7.12 15.89 7.82
C THR A 151 -6.91 15.52 9.28
N ARG A 152 -7.93 15.68 10.13
CA ARG A 152 -7.84 15.26 11.53
C ARG A 152 -7.70 13.74 11.65
N ILE A 153 -8.50 12.99 10.91
CA ILE A 153 -8.42 11.52 10.89
C ILE A 153 -7.05 11.07 10.37
N GLU A 154 -6.55 11.64 9.27
CA GLU A 154 -5.21 11.35 8.73
C GLU A 154 -4.12 11.56 9.80
N LYS A 155 -4.16 12.70 10.50
CA LYS A 155 -3.21 13.00 11.57
C LYS A 155 -3.24 11.97 12.70
N GLU A 156 -4.42 11.58 13.18
CA GLU A 156 -4.54 10.57 14.25
C GLU A 156 -3.97 9.21 13.80
N PHE A 157 -4.16 8.83 12.53
CA PHE A 157 -3.55 7.62 11.97
C PHE A 157 -2.02 7.73 11.89
N ASP A 158 -1.48 8.88 11.49
CA ASP A 158 -0.04 9.11 11.43
C ASP A 158 0.61 9.06 12.82
N ASP A 159 0.00 9.73 13.80
CA ASP A 159 0.47 9.74 15.19
C ASP A 159 0.43 8.32 15.80
N LEU A 160 -0.64 7.55 15.54
CA LEU A 160 -0.75 6.15 15.96
C LEU A 160 0.29 5.26 15.27
N LEU A 161 0.51 5.44 13.97
CA LEU A 161 1.51 4.69 13.22
C LEU A 161 2.92 4.95 13.76
N LEU A 162 3.26 6.20 14.03
CA LEU A 162 4.55 6.59 14.61
C LEU A 162 4.75 5.98 16.01
N ALA A 163 3.72 6.04 16.86
CA ALA A 163 3.76 5.43 18.19
C ALA A 163 3.96 3.91 18.11
N LYS A 164 3.28 3.24 17.18
CA LYS A 164 3.41 1.80 16.94
C LYS A 164 4.80 1.42 16.42
N GLN A 165 5.38 2.20 15.52
CA GLN A 165 6.75 1.99 15.04
C GLN A 165 7.75 2.04 16.21
N LYS A 166 7.71 3.12 17.01
CA LYS A 166 8.57 3.26 18.20
C LYS A 166 8.40 2.11 19.20
N PHE A 167 7.16 1.68 19.42
CA PHE A 167 6.88 0.55 20.31
C PHE A 167 7.44 -0.76 19.74
N ASN A 168 7.31 -1.00 18.44
CA ASN A 168 7.87 -2.19 17.79
C ASN A 168 9.40 -2.20 17.84
N ASP A 169 10.05 -1.04 17.62
CA ASP A 169 11.50 -0.92 17.71
C ASP A 169 11.98 -1.29 19.12
N PHE A 170 11.34 -0.71 20.15
CA PHE A 170 11.60 -1.05 21.55
C PHE A 170 11.33 -2.53 21.86
N TYR A 171 10.21 -3.06 21.39
CA TYR A 171 9.84 -4.47 21.59
C TYR A 171 10.85 -5.42 20.96
N ASN A 172 11.36 -5.10 19.76
CA ASN A 172 12.38 -5.90 19.09
C ASN A 172 13.71 -5.84 19.83
N GLU A 173 14.14 -4.65 20.27
CA GLU A 173 15.37 -4.47 21.06
C GLU A 173 15.32 -5.29 22.37
N VAL A 174 14.17 -5.28 23.06
CA VAL A 174 13.96 -6.10 24.26
C VAL A 174 14.06 -7.60 23.96
N ASN A 175 13.46 -8.06 22.85
CA ASN A 175 13.52 -9.49 22.50
C ASN A 175 14.93 -9.94 22.09
N GLU A 176 15.68 -9.09 21.38
CA GLU A 176 17.08 -9.36 21.02
C GLU A 176 17.98 -9.45 22.27
N ASN A 177 17.62 -8.77 23.35
CA ASN A 177 18.33 -8.78 24.63
C ASN A 177 17.58 -9.55 25.74
N SER A 178 16.72 -10.50 25.35
CA SER A 178 15.83 -11.21 26.28
C SER A 178 16.57 -11.95 27.40
N ASP A 179 17.81 -12.40 27.15
CA ASP A 179 18.67 -13.04 28.15
C ASP A 179 19.01 -12.12 29.35
N PHE A 180 18.91 -10.81 29.18
CA PHE A 180 19.23 -9.80 30.20
C PHE A 180 18.00 -9.15 30.82
N ILE A 181 16.80 -9.58 30.43
CA ILE A 181 15.53 -8.94 30.80
C ILE A 181 14.64 -9.95 31.53
N VAL A 182 13.90 -9.46 32.52
CA VAL A 182 12.99 -10.31 33.31
C VAL A 182 11.85 -10.80 32.42
N GLN A 183 11.61 -12.12 32.42
CA GLN A 183 10.58 -12.74 31.58
C GLN A 183 9.17 -12.14 31.79
N THR A 184 8.86 -11.67 33.00
CA THR A 184 7.60 -10.98 33.31
C THR A 184 7.41 -9.72 32.47
N ASP A 185 8.46 -8.93 32.29
CA ASP A 185 8.41 -7.69 31.51
C ASP A 185 8.26 -8.00 30.01
N ILE A 186 8.94 -9.04 29.51
CA ILE A 186 8.79 -9.54 28.14
C ILE A 186 7.34 -9.96 27.88
N ASN A 187 6.74 -10.70 28.83
CA ASN A 187 5.35 -11.15 28.72
C ASN A 187 4.37 -9.96 28.75
N GLU A 188 4.60 -8.96 29.61
CA GLU A 188 3.78 -7.74 29.65
C GLU A 188 3.86 -6.97 28.33
N LEU A 189 5.05 -6.85 27.74
CA LEU A 189 5.23 -6.20 26.45
C LEU A 189 4.54 -6.97 25.31
N ALA A 190 4.61 -8.30 25.32
CA ALA A 190 3.89 -9.13 24.35
C ALA A 190 2.36 -8.95 24.48
N MET A 191 1.85 -8.87 25.70
CA MET A 191 0.43 -8.57 25.95
C MET A 191 0.04 -7.18 25.42
N LYS A 192 0.85 -6.15 25.70
CA LYS A 192 0.63 -4.78 25.18
C LYS A 192 0.67 -4.74 23.66
N ASN A 193 1.59 -5.45 23.02
CA ASN A 193 1.67 -5.56 21.55
C ASN A 193 0.38 -6.13 20.96
N ASN A 194 -0.16 -7.20 21.56
CA ASN A 194 -1.43 -7.78 21.13
C ASN A 194 -2.61 -6.82 21.38
N GLN A 195 -2.63 -6.12 22.51
CA GLN A 195 -3.66 -5.13 22.81
C GLN A 195 -3.67 -3.99 21.79
N ILE A 196 -2.49 -3.46 21.40
CA ILE A 196 -2.36 -2.44 20.36
C ILE A 196 -3.00 -2.92 19.04
N LYS A 197 -2.73 -4.16 18.62
CA LYS A 197 -3.32 -4.73 17.38
C LYS A 197 -4.86 -4.81 17.46
N VAL A 198 -5.38 -5.22 18.61
CA VAL A 198 -6.84 -5.32 18.83
C VAL A 198 -7.49 -3.94 18.85
N THR A 199 -6.91 -2.98 19.57
CA THR A 199 -7.42 -1.60 19.64
C THR A 199 -7.35 -0.92 18.28
N GLU A 200 -6.30 -1.13 17.49
CA GLU A 200 -6.21 -0.59 16.13
C GLU A 200 -7.33 -1.15 15.23
N ALA A 201 -7.61 -2.45 15.30
CA ALA A 201 -8.69 -3.06 14.54
C ALA A 201 -10.06 -2.49 14.93
N ALA A 202 -10.32 -2.35 16.23
CA ALA A 202 -11.55 -1.76 16.75
C ALA A 202 -11.71 -0.29 16.33
N PHE A 203 -10.64 0.50 16.40
CA PHE A 203 -10.65 1.89 15.94
C PHE A 203 -10.96 2.02 14.44
N ARG A 204 -10.39 1.15 13.60
CA ARG A 204 -10.69 1.11 12.16
C ARG A 204 -12.16 0.77 11.89
N GLU A 205 -12.73 -0.15 12.66
CA GLU A 205 -14.14 -0.54 12.56
C GLU A 205 -15.09 0.59 13.02
N GLU A 206 -14.75 1.28 14.11
CA GLU A 206 -15.50 2.44 14.60
C GLU A 206 -15.53 3.57 13.58
N ILE A 207 -14.39 3.87 12.93
CA ILE A 207 -14.35 4.86 11.84
C ILE A 207 -15.20 4.37 10.66
N ALA A 208 -15.06 3.12 10.23
CA ALA A 208 -15.79 2.60 9.08
C ALA A 208 -17.32 2.68 9.28
N THR A 209 -17.81 2.32 10.46
CA THR A 209 -19.25 2.41 10.81
C THR A 209 -19.72 3.85 10.86
N THR A 210 -18.98 4.73 11.54
CA THR A 210 -19.30 6.17 11.63
C THR A 210 -19.36 6.87 10.27
N LEU A 211 -18.54 6.42 9.31
CA LEU A 211 -18.53 6.98 7.96
C LEU A 211 -19.69 6.47 7.08
N ILE A 212 -20.24 5.29 7.36
CA ILE A 212 -21.36 4.70 6.62
C ILE A 212 -22.71 5.21 7.14
N ASP A 213 -22.83 5.42 8.45
CA ASP A 213 -24.08 5.85 9.10
C ASP A 213 -24.39 7.36 8.95
N ARG A 214 -23.62 8.08 8.13
CA ARG A 214 -23.75 9.52 7.83
C ARG A 214 -24.41 9.81 6.49
#